data_AF-A0A7C5EHG1-F1
#
_entry.id   AF-A0A7C5EHG1-F1
#
_cell.length_a   1.000
_cell.length_b   1.000
_cell.length_c   1.000
_cell.angle_alpha   90.00
_cell.angle_beta   90.00
_cell.angle_gamma   90.00
#
_symmetry.space_group_name_H-M   'P 1'
#
loop_
_entity.id
_entity.type
_entity.pdbx_description
1 polymer ?
#
loop_
_entity_poly.entity_id
_entity_poly.type
_entity_poly.pdbx_seq_one_letter_code
_entity_poly.pdbx_strand_id
1 'polypeptide(L)'
;MATIFGKLFGGIGGIKPPSKEVLLEKIKQTDIFRDIPPENLEQMYAHMETVVKRKGDVVVREGDEGDYYYLLAAGSAEVSRKGPDGKPQILAQLQAPAAFGEEALISNAKRNATVAMTSNGLLMRLSKDAFSDYVKDPLVTWFSPKEAHDRIAQGARWIDVRDEAESRQGRLHGAITIPLSDIRARMGELDRNTLYICYCLNGRQSSTAAFLLRQKGYNVGVLRGGIQSLQRAGMA
;
A
#
# COMPACT_ATOMS: atom_id res chain seq x y z
N MET A 1 -23.70 -11.55 11.54
CA MET A 1 -23.02 -11.73 10.23
C MET A 1 -23.98 -12.21 9.12
N ALA A 2 -24.77 -13.27 9.30
CA ALA A 2 -25.65 -13.82 8.24
C ALA A 2 -26.76 -12.86 7.73
N THR A 3 -27.29 -11.97 8.58
CA THR A 3 -28.45 -11.12 8.25
C THR A 3 -28.11 -9.90 7.38
N ILE A 4 -26.86 -9.42 7.39
CA ILE A 4 -26.40 -8.29 6.56
C ILE A 4 -26.15 -8.75 5.13
N PHE A 5 -25.57 -9.95 4.96
CA PHE A 5 -25.33 -10.55 3.65
C PHE A 5 -26.67 -10.74 2.91
N GLY A 6 -27.67 -11.38 3.52
CA GLY A 6 -28.95 -11.70 2.84
C GLY A 6 -29.68 -10.51 2.21
N LYS A 7 -29.62 -9.30 2.80
CA LYS A 7 -30.25 -8.09 2.23
C LYS A 7 -29.40 -7.44 1.12
N LEU A 8 -28.07 -7.52 1.20
CA LEU A 8 -27.19 -7.01 0.14
C LEU A 8 -27.26 -7.87 -1.14
N PHE A 9 -27.40 -9.19 -1.01
CA PHE A 9 -27.44 -10.11 -2.16
C PHE A 9 -28.77 -10.15 -2.91
N GLY A 10 -29.86 -9.66 -2.29
CA GLY A 10 -31.17 -9.58 -2.93
C GLY A 10 -31.19 -8.70 -4.20
N GLY A 11 -30.27 -7.74 -4.33
CA GLY A 11 -30.17 -6.83 -5.48
C GLY A 11 -29.21 -7.27 -6.61
N ILE A 12 -28.47 -8.38 -6.43
CA ILE A 12 -27.42 -8.87 -7.34
C ILE A 12 -27.68 -10.30 -7.82
N GLY A 13 -28.96 -10.65 -8.04
CA GLY A 13 -29.34 -11.85 -8.80
C GLY A 13 -28.83 -13.18 -8.22
N GLY A 14 -28.68 -13.30 -6.90
CA GLY A 14 -28.25 -14.55 -6.27
C GLY A 14 -26.77 -14.89 -6.40
N ILE A 15 -25.92 -13.91 -6.74
CA ILE A 15 -24.46 -14.10 -6.72
C ILE A 15 -24.01 -14.45 -5.30
N LYS A 16 -23.55 -15.70 -5.12
CA LYS A 16 -22.98 -16.17 -3.85
C LYS A 16 -21.48 -15.88 -3.83
N PRO A 17 -20.96 -15.10 -2.87
CA PRO A 17 -19.52 -14.90 -2.76
C PRO A 17 -18.80 -16.22 -2.47
N PRO A 18 -17.53 -16.35 -2.89
CA PRO A 18 -16.66 -17.44 -2.46
C PRO A 18 -16.57 -17.51 -0.93
N SER A 19 -16.11 -18.66 -0.41
CA SER A 19 -15.83 -18.77 1.02
C SER A 19 -14.69 -17.83 1.41
N LYS A 20 -14.62 -17.49 2.70
CA LYS A 20 -13.55 -16.66 3.26
C LYS A 20 -12.16 -17.23 2.93
N GLU A 21 -12.02 -18.55 2.99
CA GLU A 21 -10.77 -19.25 2.74
C GLU A 21 -10.28 -18.99 1.30
N VAL A 22 -11.17 -19.09 0.31
CA VAL A 22 -10.83 -18.80 -1.09
C VAL A 22 -10.39 -17.35 -1.28
N LEU A 23 -11.05 -16.42 -0.60
CA LEU A 23 -10.73 -14.99 -0.66
C LEU A 23 -9.37 -14.68 0.00
N LEU A 24 -9.08 -15.29 1.16
CA LEU A 24 -7.79 -15.17 1.84
C LEU A 24 -6.65 -15.77 1.03
N GLU A 25 -6.86 -16.94 0.41
CA GLU A 25 -5.87 -17.52 -0.49
C GLU A 25 -5.60 -16.61 -1.69
N LYS A 26 -6.64 -15.94 -2.23
CA LYS A 26 -6.44 -14.98 -3.31
C LYS A 26 -5.60 -13.78 -2.87
N ILE A 27 -5.82 -13.26 -1.66
CA ILE A 27 -5.01 -12.18 -1.10
C ILE A 27 -3.54 -12.60 -1.02
N LYS A 28 -3.25 -13.77 -0.42
CA LYS A 28 -1.89 -14.29 -0.24
C LYS A 28 -1.11 -14.52 -1.54
N GLN A 29 -1.81 -14.76 -2.65
CA GLN A 29 -1.20 -14.92 -3.97
C GLN A 29 -0.59 -13.63 -4.52
N THR A 30 -0.99 -12.46 -4.01
CA THR A 30 -0.35 -11.20 -4.42
C THR A 30 0.96 -11.06 -3.67
N ASP A 31 2.05 -10.78 -4.39
CA ASP A 31 3.43 -10.81 -3.86
C ASP A 31 3.61 -10.05 -2.54
N ILE A 32 2.89 -8.95 -2.39
CA ILE A 32 2.99 -8.07 -1.23
C ILE A 32 2.44 -8.67 0.07
N PHE A 33 1.55 -9.67 -0.01
CA PHE A 33 0.91 -10.29 1.15
C PHE A 33 1.51 -11.65 1.51
N ARG A 34 2.52 -12.13 0.78
CA ARG A 34 3.11 -13.46 1.00
C ARG A 34 3.70 -13.63 2.40
N ASP A 35 4.33 -12.59 2.92
CA ASP A 35 5.06 -12.63 4.19
C ASP A 35 4.27 -12.03 5.36
N ILE A 36 3.00 -11.71 5.15
CA ILE A 36 2.17 -11.10 6.20
C ILE A 36 1.78 -12.17 7.22
N PRO A 37 1.93 -11.89 8.53
CA PRO A 37 1.47 -12.80 9.56
C PRO A 37 -0.02 -13.17 9.38
N PRO A 38 -0.41 -14.43 9.58
CA PRO A 38 -1.80 -14.86 9.38
C PRO A 38 -2.82 -14.03 10.16
N GLU A 39 -2.49 -13.61 11.37
CA GLU A 39 -3.33 -12.73 12.20
C GLU A 39 -3.62 -11.38 11.53
N ASN A 40 -2.63 -10.80 10.84
CA ASN A 40 -2.79 -9.55 10.12
C ASN A 40 -3.70 -9.70 8.88
N LEU A 41 -3.61 -10.82 8.17
CA LEU A 41 -4.53 -11.14 7.06
C LEU A 41 -5.97 -11.30 7.56
N GLU A 42 -6.15 -11.91 8.71
CA GLU A 42 -7.45 -12.06 9.37
C GLU A 42 -8.03 -10.70 9.78
N GLN A 43 -7.21 -9.82 10.39
CA GLN A 43 -7.62 -8.46 10.71
C GLN A 43 -7.96 -7.65 9.45
N MET A 44 -7.14 -7.78 8.41
CA MET A 44 -7.38 -7.13 7.13
C MET A 44 -8.74 -7.53 6.57
N TYR A 45 -9.04 -8.83 6.48
CA TYR A 45 -10.32 -9.35 5.99
C TYR A 45 -11.50 -8.86 6.85
N ALA A 46 -11.35 -8.84 8.18
CA ALA A 46 -12.39 -8.40 9.11
C ALA A 46 -12.76 -6.92 8.97
N HIS A 47 -11.82 -6.08 8.50
CA HIS A 47 -12.02 -4.64 8.28
C HIS A 47 -12.42 -4.28 6.84
N MET A 48 -12.60 -5.28 5.96
CA MET A 48 -13.06 -5.02 4.60
C MET A 48 -14.56 -4.70 4.56
N GLU A 49 -14.92 -3.70 3.78
CA GLU A 49 -16.31 -3.32 3.50
C GLU A 49 -16.80 -3.98 2.22
N THR A 50 -18.03 -4.50 2.23
CA THR A 50 -18.65 -5.06 1.03
C THR A 50 -19.30 -3.96 0.19
N VAL A 51 -19.03 -3.95 -1.12
CA VAL A 51 -19.57 -3.00 -2.09
C VAL A 51 -20.13 -3.76 -3.29
N VAL A 52 -21.37 -3.44 -3.66
CA VAL A 52 -22.01 -3.98 -4.87
C VAL A 52 -21.81 -3.00 -6.01
N LYS A 53 -21.45 -3.50 -7.19
CA LYS A 53 -21.32 -2.71 -8.42
C LYS A 53 -22.06 -3.38 -9.58
N ARG A 54 -22.60 -2.56 -10.46
CA ARG A 54 -23.29 -2.99 -11.69
C ARG A 54 -22.31 -3.00 -12.85
N LYS A 55 -22.66 -3.73 -13.91
CA LYS A 55 -21.96 -3.62 -15.19
C LYS A 55 -21.89 -2.16 -15.63
N GLY A 56 -20.70 -1.72 -16.06
CA GLY A 56 -20.40 -0.36 -16.49
C GLY A 56 -19.93 0.56 -15.36
N ASP A 57 -20.11 0.19 -14.09
CA ASP A 57 -19.62 1.02 -12.99
C ASP A 57 -18.09 1.07 -12.99
N VAL A 58 -17.55 2.28 -12.86
CA VAL A 58 -16.13 2.49 -12.61
C VAL A 58 -15.85 2.31 -11.12
N VAL A 59 -14.94 1.41 -10.77
CA VAL A 59 -14.52 1.16 -9.39
C VAL A 59 -13.34 2.05 -9.01
N VAL A 60 -12.38 2.15 -9.92
CA VAL A 60 -11.15 2.94 -9.79
C VAL A 60 -10.95 3.68 -11.10
N ARG A 61 -10.52 4.94 -11.06
CA ARG A 61 -10.19 5.73 -12.25
C ARG A 61 -8.72 6.09 -12.24
N GLU A 62 -8.10 5.99 -13.40
CA GLU A 62 -6.72 6.45 -13.61
C GLU A 62 -6.57 7.93 -13.22
N GLY A 63 -5.49 8.25 -12.50
CA GLY A 63 -5.18 9.60 -12.06
C GLY A 63 -5.84 10.03 -10.73
N ASP A 64 -6.81 9.27 -10.23
CA ASP A 64 -7.40 9.51 -8.91
C ASP A 64 -6.42 9.13 -7.78
N GLU A 65 -6.72 9.57 -6.56
CA GLU A 65 -5.95 9.16 -5.39
C GLU A 65 -6.18 7.68 -5.02
N GLY A 66 -5.16 7.09 -4.42
CA GLY A 66 -5.19 5.73 -3.90
C GLY A 66 -5.84 5.66 -2.53
N ASP A 67 -7.15 5.43 -2.47
CA ASP A 67 -7.90 5.46 -1.19
C ASP A 67 -8.26 4.06 -0.63
N TYR A 68 -8.36 3.06 -1.52
CA TYR A 68 -8.79 1.70 -1.17
C TYR A 68 -8.03 0.62 -1.95
N TYR A 69 -7.87 -0.54 -1.32
CA TYR A 69 -7.53 -1.82 -1.94
C TYR A 69 -8.83 -2.59 -2.19
N TYR A 70 -8.90 -3.37 -3.27
CA TYR A 70 -10.12 -4.08 -3.65
C TYR A 70 -9.87 -5.57 -3.87
N LEU A 71 -10.86 -6.36 -3.47
CA LEU A 71 -11.00 -7.77 -3.78
C LEU A 71 -12.32 -7.96 -4.53
N LEU A 72 -12.25 -8.32 -5.80
CA LEU A 72 -13.39 -8.76 -6.61
C LEU A 72 -13.77 -10.17 -6.17
N ALA A 73 -14.79 -10.28 -5.32
CA ALA A 73 -15.28 -11.54 -4.81
C ALA A 73 -16.20 -12.25 -5.82
N ALA A 74 -16.93 -11.51 -6.66
CA ALA A 74 -17.76 -12.08 -7.72
C ALA A 74 -17.94 -11.12 -8.90
N GLY A 75 -18.10 -11.67 -10.09
CA GLY A 75 -18.25 -10.92 -11.35
C GLY A 75 -16.94 -10.78 -12.13
N SER A 76 -16.94 -9.85 -13.08
CA SER A 76 -15.79 -9.52 -13.92
C SER A 76 -15.60 -8.02 -14.08
N ALA A 77 -14.36 -7.61 -14.30
CA ALA A 77 -13.96 -6.23 -14.55
C ALA A 77 -12.85 -6.15 -15.60
N GLU A 78 -12.70 -4.99 -16.21
CA GLU A 78 -11.64 -4.67 -17.16
C GLU A 78 -10.71 -3.62 -16.55
N VAL A 79 -9.40 -3.80 -16.76
CA VAL A 79 -8.36 -2.82 -16.42
C VAL A 79 -7.90 -2.15 -17.71
N SER A 80 -7.96 -0.82 -17.76
CA SER A 80 -7.52 -0.04 -18.91
C SER A 80 -6.73 1.20 -18.49
N ARG A 81 -5.88 1.69 -19.40
CA ARG A 81 -5.15 2.95 -19.25
C ARG A 81 -5.40 3.81 -20.48
N LYS A 82 -5.37 5.14 -20.32
CA LYS A 82 -5.41 6.05 -21.45
C LYS A 82 -4.13 5.91 -22.30
N GLY A 83 -4.31 5.51 -23.56
CA GLY A 83 -3.24 5.44 -24.54
C GLY A 83 -2.77 6.83 -25.02
N PRO A 84 -1.67 6.91 -25.79
CA PRO A 84 -1.15 8.17 -26.31
C PRO A 84 -2.13 8.95 -27.18
N ASP A 85 -3.04 8.24 -27.87
CA ASP A 85 -4.11 8.79 -28.70
C ASP A 85 -5.35 9.21 -27.89
N GLY A 86 -5.28 9.08 -26.57
CA GLY A 86 -6.36 9.37 -25.65
C GLY A 86 -7.43 8.29 -25.54
N LYS A 87 -7.31 7.17 -26.27
CA LYS A 87 -8.28 6.06 -26.21
C LYS A 87 -7.92 5.06 -25.11
N PRO A 88 -8.90 4.32 -24.56
CA PRO A 88 -8.60 3.27 -23.59
C PRO A 88 -7.81 2.13 -24.23
N GLN A 89 -6.64 1.82 -23.67
CA GLN A 89 -5.87 0.62 -23.94
C GLN A 89 -6.16 -0.40 -22.83
N ILE A 90 -6.73 -1.55 -23.19
CA ILE A 90 -7.02 -2.63 -22.24
C ILE A 90 -5.70 -3.30 -21.84
N LEU A 91 -5.47 -3.38 -20.53
CA LEU A 91 -4.27 -3.99 -19.94
C LEU A 91 -4.55 -5.41 -19.45
N ALA A 92 -5.74 -5.65 -18.90
CA ALA A 92 -6.13 -6.94 -18.36
C ALA A 92 -7.65 -7.08 -18.24
N GLN A 93 -8.11 -8.33 -18.20
CA GLN A 93 -9.46 -8.70 -17.79
C GLN A 93 -9.38 -9.44 -16.45
N LEU A 94 -10.23 -9.07 -15.50
CA LEU A 94 -10.30 -9.65 -14.17
C LEU A 94 -11.55 -10.52 -14.06
N GLN A 95 -11.37 -11.75 -13.59
CA GLN A 95 -12.46 -12.64 -13.18
C GLN A 95 -12.33 -12.95 -11.70
N ALA A 96 -13.46 -12.99 -11.00
CA ALA A 96 -13.46 -13.34 -9.59
C ALA A 96 -12.98 -14.79 -9.34
N PRO A 97 -12.21 -15.04 -8.27
CA PRO A 97 -11.68 -14.07 -7.32
C PRO A 97 -10.44 -13.32 -7.86
N ALA A 98 -10.42 -11.99 -7.75
CA ALA A 98 -9.30 -11.14 -8.17
C ALA A 98 -9.04 -10.02 -7.16
N ALA A 99 -7.79 -9.55 -7.06
CA ALA A 99 -7.39 -8.43 -6.21
C ALA A 99 -6.77 -7.32 -7.07
N PHE A 100 -6.95 -6.07 -6.67
CA PHE A 100 -6.35 -4.92 -7.36
C PHE A 100 -6.32 -3.65 -6.50
N GLY A 101 -5.54 -2.67 -6.94
CA GLY A 101 -5.51 -1.32 -6.38
C GLY A 101 -4.50 -1.14 -5.25
N GLU A 102 -3.68 -2.15 -4.96
CA GLU A 102 -2.62 -2.13 -3.95
C GLU A 102 -1.49 -1.16 -4.32
N GLU A 103 -1.13 -1.06 -5.61
CA GLU A 103 0.04 -0.30 -6.04
C GLU A 103 -0.02 1.17 -5.60
N ALA A 104 -1.17 1.84 -5.80
CA ALA A 104 -1.36 3.23 -5.40
C ALA A 104 -1.26 3.45 -3.87
N LEU A 105 -1.65 2.45 -3.07
CA LEU A 105 -1.53 2.52 -1.61
C LEU A 105 -0.07 2.34 -1.15
N ILE A 106 0.68 1.51 -1.87
CA ILE A 106 2.07 1.19 -1.56
C ILE A 106 3.01 2.27 -2.05
N SER A 107 2.78 2.89 -3.21
CA SER A 107 3.67 3.95 -3.70
C SER A 107 3.24 5.34 -3.25
N ASN A 108 2.11 5.45 -2.54
CA ASN A 108 1.44 6.72 -2.28
C ASN A 108 1.28 7.56 -3.57
N ALA A 109 1.03 6.88 -4.69
CA ALA A 109 0.88 7.50 -6.00
C ALA A 109 -0.58 7.46 -6.44
N LYS A 110 -0.87 8.20 -7.50
CA LYS A 110 -2.16 8.14 -8.17
C LYS A 110 -2.42 6.77 -8.79
N ARG A 111 -3.69 6.46 -9.00
CA ARG A 111 -4.14 5.26 -9.71
C ARG A 111 -3.52 5.22 -11.10
N ASN A 112 -2.86 4.12 -11.42
CA ASN A 112 -2.13 3.92 -12.67
C ASN A 112 -3.01 3.41 -13.83
N ALA A 113 -4.27 3.07 -13.55
CA ALA A 113 -5.22 2.51 -14.50
C ALA A 113 -6.65 2.70 -13.97
N THR A 114 -7.61 2.64 -14.88
CA THR A 114 -9.05 2.56 -14.61
C THR A 114 -9.45 1.10 -14.49
N VAL A 115 -10.32 0.79 -13.53
CA VAL A 115 -10.97 -0.52 -13.39
C VAL A 115 -12.48 -0.34 -13.48
N ALA A 116 -13.10 -0.94 -14.49
CA ALA A 116 -14.53 -0.83 -14.74
C ALA A 116 -15.19 -2.21 -14.80
N MET A 117 -16.38 -2.35 -14.22
CA MET A 117 -17.10 -3.61 -14.16
C MET A 117 -17.63 -4.02 -15.53
N THR A 118 -17.36 -5.25 -15.95
CA THR A 118 -17.89 -5.85 -17.20
C THR A 118 -19.12 -6.73 -16.96
N SER A 119 -19.39 -7.08 -15.70
CA SER A 119 -20.63 -7.69 -15.22
C SER A 119 -21.10 -7.01 -13.93
N ASN A 120 -22.30 -7.36 -13.44
CA ASN A 120 -22.62 -7.09 -12.04
C ASN A 120 -21.62 -7.86 -11.14
N GLY A 121 -21.25 -7.29 -10.01
CA GLY A 121 -20.25 -7.89 -9.16
C GLY A 121 -20.34 -7.46 -7.70
N LEU A 122 -19.66 -8.26 -6.88
CA LEU A 122 -19.44 -8.04 -5.47
C LEU A 122 -17.96 -7.76 -5.25
N LEU A 123 -17.66 -6.63 -4.64
CA LEU A 123 -16.32 -6.27 -4.22
C LEU A 123 -16.27 -6.21 -2.71
N MET A 124 -15.09 -6.48 -2.16
CA MET A 124 -14.70 -6.10 -0.83
C MET A 124 -13.62 -5.03 -0.95
N ARG A 125 -13.64 -3.99 -0.13
CA ARG A 125 -12.64 -2.93 -0.14
C ARG A 125 -12.06 -2.70 1.23
N LEU A 126 -10.76 -2.39 1.29
CA LEU A 126 -10.05 -2.02 2.51
C LEU A 126 -9.53 -0.60 2.36
N SER A 127 -9.75 0.25 3.37
CA SER A 127 -9.25 1.63 3.33
C SER A 127 -7.72 1.66 3.35
N LYS A 128 -7.13 2.75 2.85
CA LYS A 128 -5.69 3.01 2.88
C LYS A 128 -5.09 2.91 4.29
N ASP A 129 -5.78 3.45 5.28
CA ASP A 129 -5.30 3.44 6.67
C ASP A 129 -5.27 2.01 7.21
N ALA A 130 -6.36 1.26 7.08
CA ALA A 130 -6.40 -0.15 7.49
C ALA A 130 -5.40 -1.00 6.69
N PHE A 131 -5.17 -0.69 5.41
CA PHE A 131 -4.10 -1.31 4.63
C PHE A 131 -2.73 -1.02 5.24
N SER A 132 -2.45 0.23 5.64
CA SER A 132 -1.18 0.55 6.29
C SER A 132 -1.00 -0.22 7.59
N ASP A 133 -2.02 -0.21 8.45
CA ASP A 133 -1.96 -0.80 9.79
C ASP A 133 -1.79 -2.31 9.76
N TYR A 134 -2.47 -3.00 8.82
CA TYR A 134 -2.50 -4.46 8.78
C TYR A 134 -1.54 -5.07 7.76
N VAL A 135 -1.01 -4.31 6.81
CA VAL A 135 -0.15 -4.85 5.74
C VAL A 135 1.26 -4.28 5.85
N LYS A 136 1.39 -2.95 5.90
CA LYS A 136 2.71 -2.30 5.79
C LYS A 136 3.43 -2.27 7.12
N ASP A 137 2.77 -1.76 8.16
CA ASP A 137 3.38 -1.52 9.46
C ASP A 137 3.92 -2.79 10.14
N PRO A 138 3.26 -3.97 10.04
CA PRO A 138 3.78 -5.23 10.57
C PRO A 138 5.04 -5.73 9.86
N LEU A 139 5.24 -5.33 8.60
CA LEU A 139 6.37 -5.77 7.76
C LEU A 139 7.58 -4.83 7.83
N VAL A 140 7.50 -3.79 8.66
CA VAL A 140 8.54 -2.76 8.78
C VAL A 140 9.14 -2.78 10.19
N THR A 141 10.47 -2.66 10.26
CA THR A 141 11.18 -2.50 11.54
C THR A 141 11.14 -1.05 11.99
N TRP A 142 10.58 -0.80 13.17
CA TRP A 142 10.47 0.54 13.75
C TRP A 142 11.54 0.77 14.82
N PHE A 143 12.24 1.89 14.72
CA PHE A 143 13.19 2.35 15.73
C PHE A 143 12.61 3.56 16.47
N SER A 144 12.67 3.53 17.80
CA SER A 144 12.48 4.73 18.62
C SER A 144 13.57 5.78 18.32
N PRO A 145 13.37 7.05 18.69
CA PRO A 145 14.39 8.10 18.51
C PRO A 145 15.76 7.70 19.05
N LYS A 146 15.79 7.10 20.26
CA LYS A 146 17.02 6.64 20.90
C LYS A 146 17.70 5.52 20.12
N GLU A 147 16.95 4.46 19.79
CA GLU A 147 17.51 3.34 19.03
C GLU A 147 18.03 3.79 17.67
N ALA A 148 17.29 4.67 16.98
CA ALA A 148 17.71 5.18 15.69
C ALA A 148 19.02 5.98 15.82
N HIS A 149 19.14 6.84 16.83
CA HIS A 149 20.37 7.56 17.12
C HIS A 149 21.56 6.61 17.39
N ASP A 150 21.36 5.59 18.23
CA ASP A 150 22.39 4.59 18.55
C ASP A 150 22.84 3.81 17.29
N ARG A 151 21.91 3.46 16.39
CA ARG A 151 22.24 2.77 15.12
C ARG A 151 23.03 3.65 14.17
N ILE A 152 22.72 4.94 14.09
CA ILE A 152 23.45 5.89 13.26
C ILE A 152 24.88 6.06 13.77
N ALA A 153 25.06 6.14 15.10
CA ALA A 153 26.39 6.15 15.72
C ALA A 153 27.19 4.87 15.42
N GLN A 154 26.52 3.75 15.16
CA GLN A 154 27.12 2.47 14.75
C GLN A 154 27.30 2.32 13.22
N GLY A 155 27.06 3.38 12.44
CA GLY A 155 27.28 3.40 10.99
C GLY A 155 26.04 3.18 10.13
N ALA A 156 24.82 3.13 10.72
CA ALA A 156 23.60 3.22 9.93
C ALA A 156 23.48 4.59 9.24
N ARG A 157 22.64 4.69 8.21
CA ARG A 157 22.47 5.93 7.43
C ARG A 157 21.02 6.37 7.36
N TRP A 158 20.78 7.66 7.44
CA TRP A 158 19.45 8.24 7.27
C TRP A 158 19.04 8.28 5.80
N ILE A 159 17.76 7.99 5.53
CA ILE A 159 17.09 8.31 4.26
C ILE A 159 15.94 9.28 4.54
N ASP A 160 16.03 10.47 3.97
CA ASP A 160 14.94 11.46 3.96
C ASP A 160 14.04 11.19 2.74
N VAL A 161 12.79 10.81 3.00
CA VAL A 161 11.84 10.45 1.93
C VAL A 161 10.84 11.55 1.61
N ARG A 162 11.02 12.74 2.21
CA ARG A 162 10.25 13.94 1.90
C ARG A 162 10.63 14.49 0.53
N ASP A 163 9.84 15.42 0.01
CA ASP A 163 10.22 16.09 -1.21
C ASP A 163 11.47 16.96 -1.03
N GLU A 164 12.08 17.35 -2.15
CA GLU A 164 13.31 18.16 -2.18
C GLU A 164 13.14 19.53 -1.50
N ALA A 165 11.94 20.12 -1.57
CA ALA A 165 11.68 21.43 -0.97
C ALA A 165 11.63 21.33 0.56
N GLU A 166 10.90 20.35 1.10
CA GLU A 166 10.84 20.02 2.51
C GLU A 166 12.21 19.62 3.07
N SER A 167 12.99 18.83 2.32
CA SER A 167 14.31 18.38 2.76
C SER A 167 15.29 19.56 2.90
N ARG A 168 15.24 20.54 1.99
CA ARG A 168 16.08 21.76 2.04
C ARG A 168 15.75 22.68 3.22
N GLN A 169 14.52 22.62 3.74
CA GLN A 169 14.11 23.40 4.91
C GLN A 169 14.70 22.86 6.23
N GLY A 170 15.31 21.68 6.21
CA GLY A 170 15.95 21.08 7.37
C GLY A 170 15.87 19.56 7.29
N ARG A 171 17.02 18.93 7.03
CA ARG A 171 17.19 17.47 7.04
C ARG A 171 18.20 17.07 8.09
N LEU A 172 18.11 15.83 8.55
CA LEU A 172 19.09 15.26 9.48
C LEU A 172 20.47 15.24 8.83
N HIS A 173 21.50 15.50 9.63
CA HIS A 173 22.87 15.53 9.15
C HIS A 173 23.26 14.19 8.50
N GLY A 174 23.92 14.25 7.33
CA GLY A 174 24.35 13.05 6.58
C GLY A 174 23.22 12.27 5.90
N ALA A 175 21.98 12.74 5.93
CA ALA A 175 20.86 12.06 5.28
C ALA A 175 20.98 12.04 3.75
N ILE A 176 20.67 10.89 3.17
CA ILE A 176 20.46 10.72 1.73
C ILE A 176 19.02 11.13 1.43
N THR A 177 18.82 12.12 0.56
CA THR A 177 17.47 12.52 0.13
C THR A 177 17.05 11.69 -1.07
N ILE A 178 16.02 10.86 -0.88
CA ILE A 178 15.34 10.10 -1.94
C ILE A 178 13.84 10.23 -1.70
N PRO A 179 13.16 11.19 -2.36
CA PRO A 179 11.72 11.36 -2.20
C PRO A 179 10.96 10.05 -2.41
N LEU A 180 9.86 9.84 -1.69
CA LEU A 180 9.08 8.60 -1.78
C LEU A 180 8.69 8.26 -3.24
N SER A 181 8.38 9.28 -4.05
CA SER A 181 8.08 9.13 -5.49
C SER A 181 9.22 8.51 -6.29
N ASP A 182 10.46 8.72 -5.86
CA ASP A 182 11.67 8.38 -6.59
C ASP A 182 12.34 7.11 -6.07
N ILE A 183 11.93 6.61 -4.90
CA ILE A 183 12.52 5.42 -4.23
C ILE A 183 12.64 4.24 -5.20
N ARG A 184 11.62 3.96 -6.02
CA ARG A 184 11.66 2.84 -6.98
C ARG A 184 12.75 3.00 -8.04
N ALA A 185 12.95 4.21 -8.55
CA ALA A 185 13.95 4.50 -9.57
C ALA A 185 15.37 4.60 -8.98
N ARG A 186 15.47 5.09 -7.75
CA ARG A 186 16.74 5.47 -7.10
C ARG A 186 17.24 4.47 -6.05
N MET A 187 16.47 3.43 -5.72
CA MET A 187 16.91 2.43 -4.72
C MET A 187 18.24 1.76 -5.09
N GLY A 188 18.60 1.69 -6.38
CA GLY A 188 19.89 1.15 -6.82
C GLY A 188 21.11 1.97 -6.40
N GLU A 189 20.90 3.21 -5.89
CA GLU A 189 21.95 4.06 -5.31
C GLU A 189 22.38 3.60 -3.91
N LEU A 190 21.60 2.70 -3.28
CA LEU A 190 21.79 2.25 -1.91
C LEU A 190 22.64 0.97 -1.86
N ASP A 191 23.48 0.84 -0.84
CA ASP A 191 24.26 -0.35 -0.55
C ASP A 191 23.44 -1.35 0.29
N ARG A 192 23.33 -2.59 -0.18
CA ARG A 192 22.54 -3.64 0.47
C ARG A 192 23.06 -4.06 1.84
N ASN A 193 24.34 -3.84 2.11
CA ASN A 193 24.98 -4.20 3.38
C ASN A 193 24.82 -3.13 4.46
N THR A 194 24.41 -1.92 4.07
CA THR A 194 24.21 -0.79 4.98
C THR A 194 22.81 -0.86 5.61
N LEU A 195 22.73 -0.66 6.93
CA LEU A 195 21.45 -0.41 7.60
C LEU A 195 21.00 1.02 7.30
N TYR A 196 19.84 1.17 6.69
CA TYR A 196 19.20 2.46 6.49
C TYR A 196 18.06 2.70 7.46
N ILE A 197 17.85 3.95 7.86
CA ILE A 197 16.69 4.37 8.65
C ILE A 197 15.97 5.47 7.87
N CYS A 198 14.80 5.12 7.33
CA CYS A 198 13.94 6.06 6.64
C CYS A 198 13.25 6.98 7.65
N TYR A 199 13.16 8.26 7.33
CA TYR A 199 12.31 9.20 8.04
C TYR A 199 11.57 10.12 7.08
N CYS A 200 10.44 10.63 7.55
CA CYS A 200 9.74 11.76 6.95
C CYS A 200 9.31 12.71 8.08
N LEU A 201 8.21 13.47 7.92
CA LEU A 201 7.72 14.34 8.98
C LEU A 201 7.29 13.56 10.25
N ASN A 202 6.46 12.52 10.08
CA ASN A 202 5.78 11.82 11.18
C ASN A 202 5.84 10.28 11.13
N GLY A 203 6.54 9.70 10.14
CA GLY A 203 6.69 8.24 9.99
C GLY A 203 5.81 7.60 8.92
N ARG A 204 4.73 8.26 8.45
CA ARG A 204 3.75 7.65 7.52
C ARG A 204 4.32 7.37 6.12
N GLN A 205 5.03 8.34 5.56
CA GLN A 205 5.66 8.16 4.24
C GLN A 205 6.91 7.28 4.32
N SER A 206 7.65 7.34 5.43
CA SER A 206 8.87 6.54 5.59
C SER A 206 8.60 5.05 5.82
N SER A 207 7.49 4.65 6.43
CA SER A 207 7.07 3.23 6.46
C SER A 207 6.83 2.68 5.07
N THR A 208 6.26 3.50 4.20
CA THR A 208 6.05 3.18 2.80
C THR A 208 7.36 2.93 2.05
N ALA A 209 8.33 3.85 2.19
CA ALA A 209 9.64 3.70 1.56
C ALA A 209 10.42 2.48 2.10
N ALA A 210 10.41 2.28 3.43
CA ALA A 210 11.07 1.15 4.06
C ALA A 210 10.45 -0.18 3.62
N PHE A 211 9.13 -0.25 3.50
CA PHE A 211 8.43 -1.42 2.97
C PHE A 211 8.90 -1.77 1.55
N LEU A 212 8.92 -0.77 0.64
CA LEU A 212 9.38 -0.94 -0.75
C LEU A 212 10.84 -1.40 -0.84
N LEU A 213 11.72 -0.81 -0.04
CA LEU A 213 13.13 -1.17 0.03
C LEU A 213 13.32 -2.58 0.59
N ARG A 214 12.60 -2.94 1.66
CA ARG A 214 12.67 -4.28 2.25
C ARG A 214 12.21 -5.37 1.27
N GLN A 215 11.16 -5.13 0.49
CA GLN A 215 10.72 -6.05 -0.57
C GLN A 215 11.80 -6.30 -1.64
N LYS A 216 12.74 -5.39 -1.78
CA LYS A 216 13.88 -5.53 -2.69
C LYS A 216 15.14 -6.01 -1.99
N GLY A 217 15.06 -6.43 -0.72
CA GLY A 217 16.16 -7.02 0.04
C GLY A 217 17.13 -6.02 0.65
N TYR A 218 16.74 -4.76 0.84
CA TYR A 218 17.55 -3.79 1.58
C TYR A 218 17.36 -3.93 3.10
N ASN A 219 18.43 -3.74 3.86
CA ASN A 219 18.39 -3.67 5.31
C ASN A 219 17.92 -2.27 5.76
N VAL A 220 16.64 -2.15 6.10
CA VAL A 220 16.02 -0.85 6.36
C VAL A 220 15.02 -0.91 7.50
N GLY A 221 14.97 0.17 8.29
CA GLY A 221 13.91 0.43 9.26
C GLY A 221 13.41 1.87 9.17
N VAL A 222 12.57 2.27 10.12
CA VAL A 222 11.89 3.57 10.14
C VAL A 222 12.03 4.25 11.47
N LEU A 223 12.28 5.56 11.43
CA LEU A 223 12.22 6.41 12.62
C LEU A 223 10.76 6.60 13.05
N ARG A 224 10.40 6.03 14.20
CA ARG A 224 9.07 6.19 14.80
C ARG A 224 8.80 7.67 15.08
N GLY A 225 7.69 8.17 14.54
CA GLY A 225 7.28 9.58 14.68
C GLY A 225 8.04 10.57 13.79
N GLY A 226 8.89 10.11 12.86
CA GLY A 226 9.60 10.95 11.90
C GLY A 226 10.55 11.97 12.54
N ILE A 227 11.00 12.98 11.77
CA ILE A 227 11.94 13.99 12.26
C ILE A 227 11.39 14.78 13.47
N GLN A 228 10.07 14.92 13.56
CA GLN A 228 9.40 15.57 14.70
C GLN A 228 9.64 14.84 16.03
N SER A 229 9.88 13.52 16.02
CA SER A 229 10.17 12.79 17.25
C SER A 229 11.56 13.10 17.78
N LEU A 230 12.56 13.27 16.90
CA LEU A 230 13.91 13.70 17.29
C LEU A 230 13.92 15.14 17.79
N GLN A 231 13.19 16.05 17.14
CA GLN A 231 13.08 17.44 17.58
C GLN A 231 12.50 17.56 18.99
N ARG A 232 11.42 16.81 19.27
CA ARG A 232 10.83 16.75 20.62
C ARG A 232 11.75 16.12 21.65
N ALA A 233 12.62 15.18 21.24
CA ALA A 233 13.58 14.54 22.11
C ALA A 233 14.89 15.34 22.28
N GLY A 234 15.08 16.46 21.56
CA GLY A 234 16.32 17.24 21.56
C GLY A 234 17.49 16.55 20.84
N MET A 235 17.19 15.71 19.84
CA MET A 235 18.15 14.83 19.14
C MET A 235 18.19 15.08 17.61
N ALA A 236 17.61 16.18 17.12
CA ALA A 236 17.51 16.50 15.69
C ALA A 236 18.72 17.24 15.13
#